data_AF-A0A7X0SCN8-F1
#
_entry.id   AF-A0A7X0SCN8-F1
#
_cell.length_a   1.000
_cell.length_b   1.000
_cell.length_c   1.000
_cell.angle_alpha   90.00
_cell.angle_beta   90.00
_cell.angle_gamma   90.00
#
_symmetry.space_group_name_H-M   'P 1'
#
loop_
_entity.id
_entity.type
_entity.pdbx_description
1 polymer ?
#
loop_
_entity_poly.entity_id
_entity_poly.type
_entity_poly.pdbx_seq_one_letter_code
_entity_poly.pdbx_strand_id
1 'polypeptide(L)'
;MYALEYFEWKDGSAYWHDGFAISGSEKLELINGRLLYEKNGISYFSSIPRLKSGMVTESNLIGYEDQVDKITGAVNYPFDSDRQRGYVFYRVDIRKDVWSGCNILNYTHYSNPFRIPYSETERNNLMFSDSLRQHYTNFETKAYREANE
;
A
#
# COMPACT_ATOMS: atom_id res chain seq x y z
N MET A 1 -4.62 6.11 -16.28
CA MET A 1 -4.73 4.64 -16.21
C MET A 1 -5.39 4.27 -14.88
N TYR A 2 -6.04 3.10 -14.77
CA TYR A 2 -6.55 2.60 -13.49
C TYR A 2 -5.76 1.37 -13.06
N ALA A 3 -5.48 1.24 -11.76
CA ALA A 3 -4.75 0.14 -11.18
C ALA A 3 -5.50 -0.40 -9.95
N LEU A 4 -5.47 -1.73 -9.80
CA LEU A 4 -6.00 -2.44 -8.65
C LEU A 4 -4.85 -3.24 -8.04
N GLU A 5 -4.33 -2.79 -6.91
CA GLU A 5 -3.36 -3.57 -6.13
C GLU A 5 -4.15 -4.51 -5.23
N TYR A 6 -4.02 -5.81 -5.48
CA TYR A 6 -4.60 -6.87 -4.66
C TYR A 6 -3.51 -7.55 -3.84
N PHE A 7 -3.78 -7.79 -2.57
CA PHE A 7 -2.85 -8.47 -1.67
C PHE A 7 -3.56 -9.53 -0.83
N GLU A 8 -2.86 -10.62 -0.54
CA GLU A 8 -3.34 -11.72 0.28
C GLU A 8 -2.21 -12.29 1.14
N TRP A 9 -2.56 -12.78 2.33
CA TRP A 9 -1.62 -13.50 3.18
C TRP A 9 -1.72 -14.99 2.84
N LYS A 10 -0.64 -15.53 2.27
CA LYS A 10 -0.50 -16.97 2.01
C LYS A 10 -0.17 -17.74 3.29
N ASP A 11 0.67 -17.15 4.12
CA ASP A 11 1.09 -17.68 5.42
C ASP A 11 1.08 -16.56 6.47
N GLY A 12 0.67 -16.89 7.68
CA GLY A 12 0.52 -15.94 8.79
C GLY A 12 -0.70 -15.04 8.67
N SER A 13 -0.68 -13.93 9.40
CA SER A 13 -1.75 -12.93 9.42
C SER A 13 -1.16 -11.53 9.60
N ALA A 14 -1.92 -10.50 9.21
CA ALA A 14 -1.52 -9.14 9.54
C ALA A 14 -1.63 -8.92 11.05
N TYR A 15 -0.67 -8.20 11.62
CA TYR A 15 -0.72 -7.77 13.01
C TYR A 15 -1.46 -6.45 13.15
N TRP A 16 -1.91 -6.20 14.38
CA TRP A 16 -2.40 -4.87 14.74
C TRP A 16 -1.27 -3.86 14.50
N HIS A 17 -1.55 -2.81 13.72
CA HIS A 17 -0.58 -1.82 13.23
C HIS A 17 0.30 -2.21 12.05
N ASP A 18 0.00 -3.27 11.31
CA ASP A 18 0.60 -3.36 10.00
C ASP A 18 0.10 -2.21 9.10
N GLY A 19 0.87 -1.89 8.07
CA GLY A 19 0.56 -0.79 7.18
C GLY A 19 1.15 -0.98 5.80
N PHE A 20 0.64 -0.21 4.85
CA PHE A 20 1.20 -0.16 3.52
C PHE A 20 1.29 1.28 3.01
N ALA A 21 2.21 1.47 2.07
CA ALA A 21 2.31 2.67 1.25
C ALA A 21 2.43 2.28 -0.22
N ILE A 22 1.68 2.96 -1.08
CA ILE A 22 1.79 2.86 -2.54
C ILE A 22 2.35 4.18 -3.03
N SER A 23 3.48 4.10 -3.72
CA SER A 23 4.14 5.22 -4.40
C SER A 23 4.25 4.91 -5.88
N GLY A 24 4.29 5.92 -6.73
CA GLY A 24 4.46 5.73 -8.17
C GLY A 24 5.30 6.83 -8.79
N SER A 25 5.75 6.59 -10.00
CA SER A 25 6.45 7.60 -10.82
C SER A 25 5.52 8.74 -11.24
N GLU A 26 4.21 8.49 -11.29
CA GLU A 26 3.16 9.45 -11.61
C GLU A 26 2.21 9.61 -10.43
N LYS A 27 1.43 10.70 -10.43
CA LYS A 27 0.50 11.02 -9.34
C LYS A 27 -0.57 9.93 -9.21
N LEU A 28 -0.81 9.51 -7.96
CA LEU A 28 -1.79 8.49 -7.62
C LEU A 28 -3.01 9.12 -6.98
N GLU A 29 -4.19 8.82 -7.51
CA GLU A 29 -5.46 9.27 -6.96
C GLU A 29 -6.26 8.08 -6.43
N LEU A 30 -6.44 8.05 -5.11
CA LEU A 30 -7.21 7.01 -4.45
C LEU A 30 -8.67 7.05 -4.89
N ILE A 31 -9.22 5.90 -5.28
CA ILE A 31 -10.64 5.73 -5.60
C ILE A 31 -11.34 4.96 -4.48
N ASN A 32 -10.78 3.80 -4.09
CA ASN A 32 -11.34 2.95 -3.04
C ASN A 32 -10.29 1.98 -2.48
N GLY A 33 -10.61 1.34 -1.37
CA GLY A 33 -9.88 0.18 -0.88
C GLY A 33 -10.63 -0.53 0.23
N ARG A 34 -10.48 -1.85 0.29
CA ARG A 34 -11.16 -2.71 1.27
C ARG A 34 -10.22 -3.77 1.81
N LEU A 35 -10.44 -4.12 3.08
CA LEU A 35 -9.96 -5.37 3.66
C LEU A 35 -11.09 -6.39 3.56
N LEU A 36 -10.75 -7.64 3.25
CA LEU A 36 -11.68 -8.77 3.21
C LEU A 36 -11.11 -9.92 4.03
N TYR A 37 -11.98 -10.62 4.73
CA TYR A 37 -11.61 -11.74 5.57
C TYR A 37 -12.80 -12.68 5.76
N GLU A 38 -12.52 -13.88 6.26
CA GLU A 38 -13.53 -14.84 6.67
C GLU A 38 -13.48 -15.04 8.19
N LYS A 39 -14.63 -15.27 8.82
CA LYS A 39 -14.70 -15.68 10.21
C LYS A 39 -15.86 -16.64 10.39
N ASN A 40 -15.61 -17.80 10.98
CA ASN A 40 -16.60 -18.87 11.14
C ASN A 40 -17.31 -19.24 9.82
N GLY A 41 -16.56 -19.26 8.70
CA GLY A 41 -17.09 -19.57 7.37
C GLY A 41 -17.92 -18.45 6.71
N ILE A 42 -18.03 -17.27 7.34
CA ILE A 42 -18.75 -16.11 6.79
C ILE A 42 -17.73 -15.10 6.25
N SER A 43 -17.97 -14.60 5.04
CA SER A 43 -17.14 -13.56 4.41
C SER A 43 -17.56 -12.17 4.86
N TYR A 44 -16.58 -11.34 5.21
CA TYR A 44 -16.75 -9.95 5.63
C TYR A 44 -15.84 -9.03 4.84
N PHE A 45 -16.19 -7.75 4.83
CA PHE A 45 -15.32 -6.68 4.34
C PHE A 45 -15.37 -5.48 5.28
N SER A 46 -14.29 -4.71 5.30
CA SER A 46 -14.20 -3.46 6.04
C SER A 46 -13.48 -2.38 5.24
N SER A 47 -13.70 -1.12 5.61
CA SER A 47 -12.86 -0.02 5.14
C SER A 47 -11.43 -0.22 5.64
N ILE A 48 -10.44 0.11 4.82
CA ILE A 48 -9.04 0.17 5.25
C ILE A 48 -8.89 1.37 6.21
N PRO A 49 -8.47 1.17 7.47
CA PRO A 49 -8.28 2.28 8.40
C PRO A 49 -7.21 3.25 7.89
N ARG A 50 -7.47 4.55 8.06
CA ARG A 50 -6.55 5.64 7.67
C ARG A 50 -6.14 5.61 6.18
N LEU A 51 -6.96 4.98 5.33
CA LEU A 51 -6.76 4.99 3.89
C LEU A 51 -6.91 6.40 3.33
N LYS A 52 -5.85 6.92 2.72
CA LYS A 52 -5.82 8.25 2.10
C LYS A 52 -4.76 8.32 1.01
N SER A 53 -4.96 9.22 0.04
CA SER A 53 -3.91 9.68 -0.87
C SER A 53 -3.49 11.10 -0.53
N GLY A 54 -2.21 11.42 -0.71
CA GLY A 54 -1.70 12.78 -0.62
C GLY A 54 -0.29 12.83 -0.05
N MET A 55 0.16 14.06 0.24
CA MET A 55 1.44 14.30 0.88
C MET A 55 1.45 13.72 2.29
N VAL A 56 2.39 12.81 2.53
CA VAL A 56 2.68 12.25 3.84
C VAL A 56 4.06 12.71 4.26
N THR A 57 4.16 13.26 5.46
CA THR A 57 5.45 13.50 6.11
C THR A 57 5.99 12.18 6.61
N GLU A 58 7.14 11.76 6.09
CA GLU A 58 7.84 10.55 6.49
C GLU A 58 9.17 10.92 7.16
N SER A 59 9.43 10.33 8.32
CA SER A 59 10.71 10.48 9.00
C SER A 59 11.63 9.30 8.67
N ASN A 60 12.90 9.58 8.36
CA ASN A 60 13.92 8.55 8.28
C ASN A 60 14.50 8.22 9.67
N LEU A 61 15.35 7.19 9.76
CA LEU A 61 15.96 6.71 11.00
C LEU A 61 16.84 7.76 11.73
N ILE A 62 17.23 8.85 11.07
CA ILE A 62 18.05 9.94 11.60
C ILE A 62 17.17 11.17 11.93
N GLY A 63 15.84 11.05 11.79
CA GLY A 63 14.87 12.09 12.13
C GLY A 63 14.71 13.17 11.06
N TYR A 64 15.26 12.98 9.86
CA TYR A 64 14.99 13.87 8.74
C TYR A 64 13.59 13.59 8.19
N GLU A 65 12.80 14.64 8.06
CA GLU A 65 11.45 14.59 7.51
C GLU A 65 11.47 14.91 6.01
N ASP A 66 10.81 14.07 5.24
CA ASP A 66 10.54 14.31 3.83
C ASP A 66 9.02 14.30 3.59
N GLN A 67 8.56 14.98 2.55
CA GLN A 67 7.16 14.91 2.14
C GLN A 67 7.03 14.20 0.81
N VAL A 68 6.27 13.11 0.80
CA VAL A 68 6.10 12.29 -0.40
C VAL A 68 4.61 12.06 -0.66
N ASP A 69 4.20 12.22 -1.92
CA ASP A 69 2.83 11.93 -2.34
C ASP A 69 2.65 10.42 -2.50
N LYS A 70 1.79 9.83 -1.67
CA LYS A 70 1.55 8.38 -1.62
C LYS A 70 0.11 8.06 -1.25
N ILE A 71 -0.30 6.83 -1.53
CA ILE A 71 -1.48 6.23 -0.91
C ILE A 71 -1.02 5.43 0.30
N THR A 72 -1.56 5.71 1.46
CA THR A 72 -1.23 4.99 2.70
C THR A 72 -2.47 4.37 3.32
N GLY A 73 -2.31 3.25 4.00
CA GLY A 73 -3.39 2.65 4.78
C GLY A 73 -2.86 1.69 5.85
N ALA A 74 -3.65 1.51 6.90
CA ALA A 74 -3.38 0.52 7.93
C ALA A 74 -4.01 -0.82 7.56
N VAL A 75 -3.35 -1.91 7.93
CA VAL A 75 -3.91 -3.25 7.80
C VAL A 75 -4.31 -3.75 9.17
N ASN A 76 -5.58 -4.12 9.32
CA ASN A 76 -6.09 -4.67 10.56
C ASN A 76 -7.27 -5.59 10.29
N TYR A 77 -7.11 -6.86 10.68
CA TYR A 77 -8.17 -7.87 10.63
C TYR A 77 -8.57 -8.28 12.04
N PRO A 78 -9.84 -8.70 12.24
CA PRO A 78 -10.23 -9.27 13.53
C PRO A 78 -9.33 -10.44 13.92
N PHE A 79 -9.05 -10.56 15.21
CA PHE A 79 -8.32 -11.71 15.73
C PHE A 79 -8.99 -13.02 15.31
N ASP A 80 -8.17 -14.00 14.92
CA ASP A 80 -8.60 -15.33 14.48
C ASP A 80 -9.54 -15.28 13.25
N SER A 81 -9.28 -14.37 12.31
CA SER A 81 -9.94 -14.34 11.01
C SER A 81 -9.09 -15.04 9.94
N ASP A 82 -9.76 -15.77 9.07
CA ASP A 82 -9.16 -16.54 7.99
C ASP A 82 -9.13 -15.76 6.66
N ARG A 83 -8.31 -16.24 5.72
CA ARG A 83 -8.24 -15.77 4.32
C ARG A 83 -8.19 -14.24 4.19
N GLN A 84 -7.33 -13.65 5.01
CA GLN A 84 -7.08 -12.22 5.05
C GLN A 84 -6.54 -11.75 3.70
N ARG A 85 -7.20 -10.75 3.12
CA ARG A 85 -6.87 -10.18 1.81
C ARG A 85 -7.38 -8.75 1.70
N GLY A 86 -6.92 -8.01 0.72
CA GLY A 86 -7.31 -6.63 0.54
C GLY A 86 -7.04 -6.13 -0.86
N TYR A 87 -7.61 -4.98 -1.17
CA TYR A 87 -7.28 -4.27 -2.39
C TYR A 87 -7.27 -2.76 -2.19
N VAL A 88 -6.51 -2.08 -3.04
CA VAL A 88 -6.54 -0.63 -3.23
C VAL A 88 -6.75 -0.35 -4.70
N PHE A 89 -7.79 0.42 -5.02
CA PHE A 89 -8.14 0.84 -6.36
C PHE A 89 -7.83 2.34 -6.51
N TYR A 90 -7.03 2.67 -7.51
CA TYR A 90 -6.57 4.03 -7.73
C TYR A 90 -6.38 4.35 -9.22
N ARG A 91 -6.44 5.65 -9.53
CA ARG A 91 -6.08 6.18 -10.84
C ARG A 91 -4.62 6.60 -10.81
N VAL A 92 -3.89 6.21 -11.84
CA VAL A 92 -2.58 6.78 -12.17
C VAL A 92 -2.82 7.92 -13.16
N ASP A 93 -2.55 9.15 -12.71
CA ASP A 93 -2.68 10.37 -13.51
C ASP A 93 -1.39 10.57 -14.32
N ILE A 94 -1.34 9.92 -15.48
CA ILE A 94 -0.16 9.86 -16.36
C ILE A 94 -0.07 11.15 -17.17
N ARG A 95 1.03 11.88 -17.04
CA ARG A 95 1.31 13.08 -17.86
C ARG A 95 1.48 12.71 -19.35
N LYS A 96 1.18 13.66 -20.23
CA LYS A 96 1.14 13.43 -21.69
C LYS A 96 2.48 12.99 -22.30
N ASP A 97 3.59 13.36 -21.68
CA ASP A 97 4.96 13.13 -22.11
C ASP A 97 5.58 11.85 -21.52
N VAL A 98 4.83 11.10 -20.70
CA VAL A 98 5.32 9.90 -20.02
C VAL A 98 4.97 8.67 -20.86
N TRP A 99 5.99 7.91 -21.23
CA TRP A 99 5.84 6.70 -22.06
C TRP A 99 5.67 5.43 -21.24
N SER A 100 6.36 5.35 -20.12
CA SER A 100 6.32 4.24 -19.17
C SER A 100 6.56 4.74 -17.75
N GLY A 101 6.27 3.91 -16.77
CA GLY A 101 6.45 4.25 -15.37
C GLY A 101 6.29 3.04 -14.47
N CYS A 102 6.28 3.29 -13.16
CA CYS A 102 6.15 2.23 -12.17
C CYS A 102 5.35 2.65 -10.94
N ASN A 103 4.77 1.65 -10.28
CA ASN A 103 4.17 1.74 -8.97
C ASN A 103 4.84 0.74 -8.04
N ILE A 104 4.97 1.11 -6.78
CA ILE A 104 5.59 0.31 -5.73
C ILE A 104 4.62 0.23 -4.56
N LEU A 105 4.19 -0.98 -4.23
CA LEU A 105 3.50 -1.29 -2.98
C LEU A 105 4.53 -1.75 -1.97
N ASN A 106 4.63 -1.04 -0.85
CA ASN A 106 5.44 -1.39 0.30
C ASN A 106 4.51 -1.80 1.43
N TYR A 107 4.55 -3.07 1.84
CA TYR A 107 3.86 -3.56 3.03
C TYR A 107 4.85 -3.72 4.17
N THR A 108 4.48 -3.23 5.35
CA THR A 108 5.26 -3.34 6.58
C THR A 108 4.55 -4.26 7.55
N HIS A 109 5.22 -5.37 7.86
CA HIS A 109 4.80 -6.31 8.87
C HIS A 109 5.68 -6.16 10.09
N TYR A 110 5.11 -5.92 11.26
CA TYR A 110 5.90 -5.85 12.48
C TYR A 110 6.07 -7.22 13.14
N SER A 111 7.18 -7.41 13.83
CA SER A 111 7.48 -8.66 14.55
C SER A 111 6.64 -8.88 15.81
N ASN A 112 6.01 -7.83 16.34
CA ASN A 112 5.20 -7.87 17.56
C ASN A 112 3.89 -7.08 17.39
N PRO A 113 2.76 -7.57 17.94
CA PRO A 113 1.44 -6.93 17.80
C PRO A 113 1.24 -5.68 18.69
N PHE A 114 2.16 -5.38 19.60
CA PHE A 114 2.08 -4.23 20.52
C PHE A 114 3.37 -3.42 20.49
N ARG A 115 3.27 -2.08 20.53
CA ARG A 115 4.40 -1.14 20.58
C ARG A 115 4.15 0.02 21.53
N ILE A 116 5.21 0.42 22.22
CA ILE A 116 5.27 1.63 23.05
C ILE A 116 6.61 2.33 22.73
N PRO A 117 6.62 3.62 22.34
CA PRO A 117 5.45 4.47 22.12
C PRO A 117 4.63 4.07 20.88
N TYR A 118 3.37 4.49 20.85
CA TYR A 118 2.50 4.31 19.70
C TYR A 118 2.99 5.16 18.52
N SER A 119 3.08 4.56 17.34
CA SER A 119 3.36 5.26 16.08
C SER A 119 2.51 4.68 14.95
N GLU A 120 2.04 5.54 14.05
CA GLU A 120 1.41 5.12 12.79
C GLU A 120 2.47 4.59 11.82
N THR A 121 2.38 3.31 11.48
CA THR A 121 3.34 2.58 10.63
C THR A 121 3.58 3.27 9.31
N GLU A 122 2.51 3.77 8.71
CA GLU A 122 2.52 4.45 7.42
C GLU A 122 3.18 5.84 7.43
N ARG A 123 3.62 6.36 8.59
CA ARG A 123 4.38 7.62 8.69
C ARG A 123 5.89 7.45 8.74
N ASN A 124 6.39 6.22 8.79
CA ASN A 124 7.83 5.98 8.79
C ASN A 124 8.31 5.93 7.33
N ASN A 125 9.51 6.44 7.04
CA ASN A 125 10.12 6.16 5.74
C ASN A 125 10.57 4.69 5.71
N LEU A 126 9.90 3.91 4.87
CA LEU A 126 10.05 2.46 4.88
C LEU A 126 11.15 1.95 3.94
N MET A 127 11.76 2.77 3.08
CA MET A 127 12.61 2.33 1.95
C MET A 127 13.80 1.41 2.31
N PHE A 128 14.19 1.31 3.57
CA PHE A 128 15.36 0.54 4.03
C PHE A 128 15.07 -0.37 5.24
N SER A 129 13.86 -0.94 5.33
CA SER A 129 13.52 -1.89 6.40
C SER A 129 13.56 -3.34 5.93
N ASP A 130 14.21 -4.22 6.70
CA ASP A 130 14.17 -5.68 6.51
C ASP A 130 12.77 -6.27 6.75
N SER A 131 11.88 -5.50 7.38
CA SER A 131 10.49 -5.90 7.64
C SER A 131 9.54 -5.63 6.45
N LEU A 132 10.10 -5.26 5.29
CA LEU A 132 9.35 -4.74 4.17
C LEU A 132 9.12 -5.81 3.11
N ARG A 133 7.86 -6.01 2.74
CA ARG A 133 7.49 -6.81 1.57
C ARG A 133 7.10 -5.85 0.45
N GLN A 134 7.91 -5.83 -0.60
CA GLN A 134 7.74 -4.91 -1.72
C GLN A 134 7.17 -5.64 -2.95
N HIS A 135 6.25 -4.98 -3.64
CA HIS A 135 5.79 -5.37 -4.96
C HIS A 135 5.96 -4.20 -5.91
N TYR A 136 6.60 -4.44 -7.05
CA TYR A 136 6.94 -3.43 -8.05
C TYR A 136 6.22 -3.77 -9.37
N THR A 137 5.45 -2.82 -9.88
CA THR A 137 4.65 -2.97 -11.09
C THR A 137 5.05 -1.91 -12.11
N ASN A 138 5.42 -2.34 -13.32
CA ASN A 138 5.66 -1.43 -14.45
C ASN A 138 4.38 -1.23 -15.27
N PHE A 139 4.28 -0.06 -15.91
CA PHE A 139 3.29 0.19 -16.94
C PHE A 139 3.91 0.90 -18.13
N GLU A 140 3.27 0.72 -19.28
CA GLU A 140 3.59 1.41 -20.52
C GLU A 140 2.31 2.01 -21.08
N THR A 141 2.43 3.18 -21.68
CA THR A 141 1.32 3.81 -22.38
C THR A 141 1.06 3.11 -23.72
N LYS A 142 -0.18 3.20 -24.18
CA LYS A 142 -0.56 2.70 -25.51
C LYS A 142 0.30 3.32 -26.62
N ALA A 143 0.57 4.63 -26.54
CA ALA A 143 1.40 5.33 -27.53
C ALA A 143 2.84 4.79 -27.57
N TYR A 144 3.41 4.44 -26.42
CA TYR A 144 4.74 3.82 -26.37
C TYR A 144 4.75 2.46 -27.06
N ARG A 145 3.77 1.61 -26.76
CA ARG A 145 3.64 0.29 -27.39
C ARG A 145 3.47 0.39 -28.89
N GLU A 146 2.56 1.25 -29.36
CA GLU A 146 2.33 1.46 -30.80
C GLU A 146 3.57 2.00 -31.56
N ALA A 147 4.52 2.64 -30.87
CA ALA A 147 5.74 3.16 -31.48
C ALA A 147 6.92 2.17 -31.44
N ASN A 148 6.87 1.11 -30.62
CA ASN A 148 8.01 0.25 -30.32
C ASN A 148 7.72 -1.28 -30.42
N GLU A 149 6.45 -1.68 -30.54
CA GLU A 149 5.99 -3.08 -30.75
C GLU A 149 5.40 -3.25 -32.16
#